data_AF-A0A9Q1I838-F1
#
_entry.id   AF-A0A9Q1I838-F1
#
_cell.length_a   1.000
_cell.length_b   1.000
_cell.length_c   1.000
_cell.angle_alpha   90.00
_cell.angle_beta   90.00
_cell.angle_gamma   90.00
#
_symmetry.space_group_name_H-M   'P 1'
#
loop_
_entity.id
_entity.type
_entity.pdbx_description
1 polymer ?
#
loop_
_entity_poly.entity_id
_entity_poly.type
_entity_poly.pdbx_seq_one_letter_code
_entity_poly.pdbx_strand_id
1 'polypeptide(L)'
;MELLDILPPRFGYVILTYLYSWIMLTYLGVKVGGARKKYNVKYPTMYSDKEQVFNCIQRAHQNTLEVYPQWLVFQTIAALVYPTAAAVLGAIWVTSRFSYAWGYYTGDPAKRMHGPWKNALSTRKRTAVGNEPFRRRRQLGNQQHTKEEQLVTMSGFLDSIRCGDCECNVDWSEKRNTIASVAAGVLFFTGWWIIIDAAIMFKDPETFNHAYHACGVIATVAFLMINAVSNGQVRGDSYSEGCLGQTGARVWLFIGFMLAFGSLIASMWILFGGFVVNHADKPVYPGIAVFFQNAFIFFGGLVFKFGRTEDLWQ
;
A
#
# COMPACT_ATOMS: atom_id res chain seq x y z
N MET A 1 23.11 5.41 -34.92
CA MET A 1 23.17 5.15 -33.47
C MET A 1 22.86 3.69 -33.30
N GLU A 2 23.85 2.89 -32.92
CA GLU A 2 23.59 1.49 -32.62
C GLU A 2 22.80 1.42 -31.31
N LEU A 3 21.96 0.39 -31.13
CA LEU A 3 21.12 0.24 -29.93
C LEU A 3 21.95 0.24 -28.63
N LEU A 4 23.23 -0.13 -28.75
CA LEU A 4 24.21 -0.16 -27.68
C LEU A 4 24.65 1.24 -27.19
N ASP A 5 24.52 2.27 -28.03
CA ASP A 5 24.87 3.66 -27.69
C ASP A 5 23.79 4.35 -26.84
N ILE A 6 22.56 3.83 -26.86
CA ILE A 6 21.39 4.37 -26.16
C ILE A 6 21.27 3.78 -24.73
N LEU A 7 21.85 2.60 -24.50
CA LEU A 7 21.71 1.87 -23.23
C LEU A 7 22.77 2.29 -22.20
N PRO A 8 22.39 2.39 -20.91
CA PRO A 8 23.35 2.71 -19.84
C PRO A 8 24.54 1.74 -19.81
N PRO A 9 25.77 2.22 -19.51
CA PRO A 9 26.89 1.33 -19.27
C PRO A 9 26.53 0.29 -18.20
N ARG A 10 26.82 -1.00 -18.46
CA ARG A 10 26.54 -2.15 -17.57
C ARG A 10 25.09 -2.67 -17.58
N PHE A 11 24.26 -2.28 -18.54
CA PHE A 11 22.91 -2.84 -18.69
C PHE A 11 22.87 -4.37 -18.92
N GLY A 12 24.00 -4.97 -19.35
CA GLY A 12 24.13 -6.42 -19.50
C GLY A 12 23.77 -7.23 -18.25
N TYR A 13 24.02 -6.72 -17.04
CA TYR A 13 23.63 -7.40 -15.80
C TYR A 13 22.11 -7.46 -15.64
N VAL A 14 21.39 -6.43 -16.09
CA VAL A 14 19.92 -6.39 -16.03
C VAL A 14 19.34 -7.44 -16.98
N ILE A 15 19.92 -7.59 -18.17
CA ILE A 15 19.51 -8.64 -19.13
C ILE A 15 19.66 -10.04 -18.50
N LEU A 16 20.76 -10.29 -17.80
CA LEU A 16 20.95 -11.56 -17.07
C LEU A 16 19.86 -11.77 -16.00
N THR A 17 19.42 -10.72 -15.31
CA THR A 17 18.31 -10.86 -14.34
C THR A 17 16.97 -11.16 -14.99
N TYR A 18 16.69 -10.61 -16.18
CA TYR A 18 15.48 -10.97 -16.92
C TYR A 18 15.52 -12.43 -17.38
N LEU A 19 16.65 -12.88 -17.92
CA LEU A 19 16.85 -14.30 -18.28
C LEU A 19 16.68 -15.21 -17.06
N TYR A 20 17.24 -14.82 -15.91
CA TYR A 20 17.08 -15.56 -14.66
C TYR A 20 15.62 -15.63 -14.21
N SER A 21 14.87 -14.53 -14.32
CA SER A 21 13.43 -14.51 -14.01
C SER A 21 12.62 -15.41 -14.93
N TRP A 22 12.99 -15.50 -16.21
CA TRP A 22 12.33 -16.38 -17.17
C TRP A 22 12.56 -17.86 -16.84
N ILE A 23 13.80 -18.23 -16.49
CA ILE A 23 14.13 -19.58 -15.99
C ILE A 23 13.29 -19.93 -14.75
N MET A 24 13.11 -18.99 -13.83
CA MET A 24 12.25 -19.16 -12.65
C MET A 24 10.79 -19.46 -13.05
N LEU A 25 10.19 -18.68 -13.96
CA LEU A 25 8.81 -18.93 -14.41
C LEU A 25 8.66 -20.32 -15.02
N THR A 26 9.59 -20.71 -15.89
CA THR A 26 9.58 -22.04 -16.53
C THR A 26 9.77 -23.16 -15.50
N TYR A 27 10.64 -22.98 -14.49
CA TYR A 27 10.81 -23.96 -13.41
C TYR A 27 9.51 -24.20 -12.62
N LEU A 28 8.81 -23.13 -12.22
CA LEU A 28 7.54 -23.27 -11.50
C LEU A 28 6.48 -23.92 -12.40
N GLY A 29 6.42 -23.55 -13.69
CA GLY A 29 5.50 -24.16 -14.66
C GLY A 29 5.73 -25.67 -14.84
N VAL A 30 7.00 -26.09 -14.98
CA VAL A 30 7.38 -27.52 -15.08
C VAL A 30 7.02 -28.28 -13.80
N LYS A 31 7.18 -27.66 -12.62
CA LYS A 31 6.77 -28.27 -11.33
C LYS A 31 5.25 -28.45 -11.24
N VAL A 32 4.45 -27.49 -11.70
CA VAL A 32 2.99 -27.65 -11.78
C VAL A 32 2.62 -28.78 -12.76
N GLY A 33 3.25 -28.82 -13.93
CA GLY A 33 3.04 -29.90 -14.91
C GLY A 33 3.41 -31.29 -14.38
N GLY A 34 4.53 -31.39 -13.66
CA GLY A 34 4.95 -32.63 -12.99
C GLY A 34 4.01 -33.04 -11.86
N ALA A 35 3.57 -32.09 -11.04
CA ALA A 35 2.58 -32.34 -9.99
C ALA A 35 1.24 -32.80 -10.58
N ARG A 36 0.82 -32.23 -11.70
CA ARG A 36 -0.40 -32.61 -12.41
C ARG A 36 -0.39 -34.07 -12.85
N LYS A 37 0.75 -34.56 -13.34
CA LYS A 37 0.96 -35.98 -13.67
C LYS A 37 0.96 -36.86 -12.42
N LYS A 38 1.57 -36.40 -11.32
CA LYS A 38 1.65 -37.15 -10.06
C LYS A 38 0.28 -37.37 -9.40
N TYR A 39 -0.57 -36.34 -9.43
CA TYR A 39 -1.89 -36.35 -8.79
C TYR A 39 -3.05 -36.67 -9.75
N ASN A 40 -2.76 -37.04 -11.00
CA ASN A 40 -3.74 -37.41 -12.04
C ASN A 40 -4.92 -36.42 -12.20
N VAL A 41 -4.63 -35.12 -12.08
CA VAL A 41 -5.64 -34.08 -12.29
C VAL A 41 -5.81 -33.89 -13.80
N LYS A 42 -6.97 -34.30 -14.36
CA LYS A 42 -7.26 -34.20 -15.79
C LYS A 42 -7.52 -32.74 -16.20
N TYR A 43 -7.19 -32.35 -17.43
CA TYR A 43 -7.66 -31.06 -17.95
C TYR A 43 -9.19 -31.13 -18.09
N PRO A 44 -9.98 -30.09 -17.73
CA PRO A 44 -9.64 -28.69 -17.48
C PRO A 44 -9.57 -28.27 -15.99
N THR A 45 -9.61 -29.19 -15.03
CA THR A 45 -9.72 -28.81 -13.61
C THR A 45 -8.45 -28.15 -13.09
N MET A 46 -8.57 -26.92 -12.58
CA MET A 46 -7.44 -26.18 -12.02
C MET A 46 -7.09 -26.65 -10.61
N TYR A 47 -8.08 -26.80 -9.73
CA TYR A 47 -7.85 -27.26 -8.37
C TYR A 47 -8.41 -28.68 -8.20
N SER A 48 -7.82 -29.44 -7.29
CA SER A 48 -8.33 -30.75 -6.88
C SER A 48 -8.81 -30.69 -5.45
N ASP A 49 -10.04 -31.11 -5.18
CA ASP A 49 -10.61 -31.13 -3.82
C ASP A 49 -9.96 -32.20 -2.93
N LYS A 50 -9.30 -33.18 -3.56
CA LYS A 50 -8.73 -34.36 -2.88
C LYS A 50 -7.32 -34.15 -2.35
N GLU A 51 -6.55 -33.21 -2.92
CA GLU A 51 -5.12 -33.06 -2.67
C GLU A 51 -4.72 -31.59 -2.52
N GLN A 52 -4.57 -31.13 -1.27
CA GLN A 52 -4.20 -29.74 -1.00
C GLN A 52 -2.78 -29.38 -1.48
N VAL A 53 -1.86 -30.36 -1.55
CA VAL A 53 -0.47 -30.13 -2.00
C VAL A 53 -0.41 -29.65 -3.45
N PHE A 54 -1.25 -30.21 -4.33
CA PHE A 54 -1.34 -29.77 -5.72
C PHE A 54 -1.87 -28.33 -5.81
N ASN A 55 -2.91 -28.01 -5.03
CA ASN A 55 -3.47 -26.67 -4.96
C ASN A 55 -2.45 -25.64 -4.47
N CYS A 56 -1.62 -25.99 -3.48
CA CYS A 56 -0.53 -25.15 -3.00
C CYS A 56 0.53 -24.89 -4.08
N ILE A 57 0.97 -25.93 -4.80
CA ILE A 57 1.95 -25.80 -5.90
C ILE A 57 1.40 -24.87 -6.99
N GLN A 58 0.13 -25.05 -7.36
CA GLN A 58 -0.50 -24.25 -8.40
C GLN A 58 -0.72 -22.79 -7.99
N ARG A 59 -1.16 -22.55 -6.74
CA ARG A 59 -1.34 -21.19 -6.23
C ARG A 59 -0.02 -20.43 -6.14
N ALA A 60 1.08 -21.09 -5.75
CA ALA A 60 2.41 -20.48 -5.74
C ALA A 60 2.85 -19.99 -7.13
N HIS A 61 2.57 -20.79 -8.16
CA HIS A 61 2.84 -20.39 -9.55
C HIS A 61 1.94 -19.23 -9.99
N GLN A 62 0.63 -19.30 -9.73
CA GLN A 62 -0.31 -18.24 -10.09
C GLN A 62 -0.01 -16.91 -9.40
N ASN A 63 0.31 -16.91 -8.10
CA ASN A 63 0.70 -15.69 -7.39
C ASN A 63 1.94 -15.05 -8.03
N THR A 64 2.89 -15.87 -8.49
CA THR A 64 4.06 -15.36 -9.20
C THR A 64 3.66 -14.71 -10.52
N LEU A 65 2.75 -15.33 -11.29
CA LEU A 65 2.23 -14.76 -12.54
C LEU A 65 1.41 -13.48 -12.34
N GLU A 66 0.66 -13.37 -11.25
CA GLU A 66 -0.12 -12.17 -10.92
C GLU A 66 0.79 -10.96 -10.64
N VAL A 67 1.92 -11.17 -9.97
CA VAL A 67 2.85 -10.09 -9.57
C VAL A 67 3.94 -9.83 -10.61
N TYR A 68 4.22 -10.78 -11.49
CA TYR A 68 5.33 -10.70 -12.45
C TYR A 68 5.23 -9.50 -13.42
N PRO A 69 4.08 -9.18 -14.03
CA PRO A 69 3.97 -8.02 -14.93
C PRO A 69 4.27 -6.70 -14.22
N GLN A 70 3.76 -6.52 -13.00
CA GLN A 70 4.04 -5.33 -12.18
C GLN A 70 5.53 -5.23 -11.86
N TRP A 71 6.13 -6.35 -11.45
CA TRP A 71 7.56 -6.41 -11.19
C TRP A 71 8.41 -6.07 -12.43
N LEU A 72 8.04 -6.56 -13.62
CA LEU A 72 8.74 -6.24 -14.87
C LEU A 72 8.75 -4.73 -15.16
N VAL A 73 7.60 -4.05 -15.00
CA VAL A 73 7.49 -2.60 -15.24
C VAL A 73 8.34 -1.80 -14.27
N PHE A 74 8.26 -2.10 -12.96
CA PHE A 74 9.09 -1.39 -11.99
C PHE A 74 10.58 -1.68 -12.16
N GLN A 75 10.94 -2.92 -12.52
CA GLN A 75 12.31 -3.32 -12.79
C GLN A 75 12.88 -2.61 -14.02
N THR A 76 12.12 -2.46 -15.11
CA THR A 76 12.58 -1.75 -16.32
C THR A 76 12.83 -0.28 -16.04
N ILE A 77 11.89 0.39 -15.35
CA ILE A 77 12.03 1.80 -14.97
C ILE A 77 13.28 1.98 -14.08
N ALA A 78 13.44 1.13 -13.06
CA ALA A 78 14.60 1.19 -12.18
C ALA A 78 15.92 0.89 -12.91
N ALA A 79 15.92 -0.04 -13.86
CA ALA A 79 17.10 -0.42 -14.62
C ALA A 79 17.58 0.66 -15.60
N LEU A 80 16.67 1.46 -16.14
CA LEU A 80 17.01 2.59 -17.02
C LEU A 80 17.75 3.70 -16.26
N VAL A 81 17.41 3.91 -14.98
CA VAL A 81 18.04 4.96 -14.15
C VAL A 81 19.25 4.42 -13.37
N TYR A 82 19.16 3.22 -12.80
CA TYR A 82 20.17 2.63 -11.91
C TYR A 82 20.42 1.13 -12.23
N PRO A 83 21.16 0.81 -13.32
CA PRO A 83 21.25 -0.56 -13.85
C PRO A 83 21.88 -1.57 -12.88
N THR A 84 22.91 -1.18 -12.12
CA THR A 84 23.60 -2.10 -11.19
C THR A 84 22.76 -2.41 -9.95
N ALA A 85 22.14 -1.40 -9.34
CA ALA A 85 21.28 -1.57 -8.17
C ALA A 85 20.02 -2.38 -8.53
N ALA A 86 19.41 -2.06 -9.67
CA ALA A 86 18.26 -2.81 -10.19
C ALA A 86 18.61 -4.28 -10.43
N ALA A 87 19.78 -4.60 -10.99
CA ALA A 87 20.19 -5.99 -11.20
C ALA A 87 20.34 -6.76 -9.88
N VAL A 88 20.97 -6.18 -8.86
CA VAL A 88 21.14 -6.84 -7.55
C VAL A 88 19.79 -7.09 -6.88
N LEU A 89 18.93 -6.07 -6.82
CA LEU A 89 17.61 -6.18 -6.22
C LEU A 89 16.70 -7.15 -6.98
N GLY A 90 16.79 -7.15 -8.32
CA GLY A 90 16.06 -8.09 -9.16
C GLY A 90 16.48 -9.53 -8.92
N ALA A 91 17.78 -9.82 -8.78
CA ALA A 91 18.28 -11.15 -8.44
C ALA A 91 17.83 -11.62 -7.04
N ILE A 92 17.82 -10.72 -6.05
CA ILE A 92 17.29 -10.99 -4.71
C ILE A 92 15.79 -11.34 -4.79
N TRP A 93 15.02 -10.61 -5.60
CA TRP A 93 13.60 -10.89 -5.77
C TRP A 93 13.37 -12.28 -6.38
N VAL A 94 14.07 -12.62 -7.46
CA VAL A 94 13.92 -13.93 -8.11
C VAL A 94 14.33 -15.08 -7.17
N THR A 95 15.44 -14.93 -6.43
CA THR A 95 15.84 -15.94 -5.43
C THR A 95 14.84 -16.09 -4.29
N SER A 96 14.24 -14.99 -3.83
CA SER A 96 13.19 -15.03 -2.79
C SER A 96 11.96 -15.83 -3.24
N ARG A 97 11.60 -15.77 -4.54
CA ARG A 97 10.47 -16.51 -5.11
C ARG A 97 10.70 -18.01 -5.17
N PHE A 98 11.94 -18.46 -5.41
CA PHE A 98 12.28 -19.88 -5.26
C PHE A 98 12.09 -20.35 -3.83
N SER A 99 12.55 -19.57 -2.84
CA SER A 99 12.34 -19.89 -1.42
C SER A 99 10.86 -19.94 -1.05
N TYR A 100 10.05 -19.02 -1.58
CA TYR A 100 8.60 -18.99 -1.38
C TYR A 100 7.92 -20.24 -1.97
N ALA A 101 8.25 -20.61 -3.21
CA ALA A 101 7.69 -21.79 -3.87
C ALA A 101 8.04 -23.09 -3.13
N TRP A 102 9.28 -23.23 -2.65
CA TRP A 102 9.68 -24.37 -1.81
C TRP A 102 8.88 -24.46 -0.51
N GLY A 103 8.57 -23.32 0.12
CA GLY A 103 7.69 -23.27 1.29
C GLY A 103 6.30 -23.84 0.98
N TYR A 104 5.73 -23.49 -0.17
CA TYR A 104 4.41 -23.99 -0.61
C TYR A 104 4.39 -25.49 -0.93
N TYR A 105 5.51 -26.07 -1.32
CA TYR A 105 5.58 -27.51 -1.66
C TYR A 105 5.47 -28.43 -0.43
N THR A 106 5.49 -27.88 0.78
CA THR A 106 5.36 -28.63 2.03
C THR A 106 3.91 -28.97 2.42
N GLY A 107 2.92 -28.52 1.64
CA GLY A 107 1.51 -28.92 1.77
C GLY A 107 0.71 -28.20 2.86
N ASP A 108 1.30 -27.18 3.51
CA ASP A 108 0.65 -26.41 4.57
C ASP A 108 0.71 -24.91 4.21
N PRO A 109 -0.44 -24.23 4.01
CA PRO A 109 -0.49 -22.83 3.57
C PRO A 109 0.15 -21.84 4.57
N ALA A 110 0.27 -22.22 5.85
CA ALA A 110 0.87 -21.38 6.89
C ALA A 110 2.40 -21.26 6.78
N LYS A 111 3.08 -22.22 6.11
CA LYS A 111 4.56 -22.25 6.01
C LYS A 111 5.14 -21.20 5.04
N ARG A 112 4.28 -20.38 4.42
CA ARG A 112 4.67 -19.20 3.61
C ARG A 112 5.52 -18.17 4.36
N MET A 113 5.40 -18.09 5.69
CA MET A 113 6.03 -17.07 6.52
C MET A 113 7.41 -17.47 7.08
N HIS A 114 7.88 -18.68 6.80
CA HIS A 114 9.14 -19.18 7.35
C HIS A 114 10.26 -19.08 6.31
N GLY A 115 10.92 -17.93 6.26
CA GLY A 115 12.24 -17.85 5.64
C GLY A 115 13.21 -18.87 6.27
N PRO A 116 14.28 -19.30 5.56
CA PRO A 116 15.21 -20.34 6.03
C PRO A 116 15.75 -20.13 7.45
N TRP A 117 15.79 -18.88 7.93
CA TRP A 117 16.38 -18.49 9.20
C TRP A 117 15.57 -18.77 10.47
N LYS A 118 14.26 -19.02 10.38
CA LYS A 118 13.44 -19.28 11.59
C LYS A 118 13.25 -20.77 11.91
N ASN A 119 13.61 -21.69 11.01
CA ASN A 119 13.43 -23.12 11.22
C ASN A 119 14.48 -23.75 12.16
N ALA A 120 15.63 -23.10 12.37
CA ALA A 120 16.64 -23.57 13.32
C ALA A 120 16.26 -23.33 14.80
N LEU A 121 15.32 -22.42 15.09
CA LEU A 121 14.91 -22.05 16.45
C LEU A 121 13.63 -22.77 16.92
N SER A 122 12.79 -23.27 16.00
CA SER A 122 11.54 -23.96 16.37
C SER A 122 11.72 -25.45 16.66
N THR A 123 12.79 -26.07 16.16
CA THR A 123 13.18 -27.46 16.47
C THR A 123 13.77 -27.61 17.87
N ARG A 124 14.26 -26.53 18.51
CA ARG A 124 14.81 -26.59 19.88
C ARG A 124 13.75 -26.57 20.99
N LYS A 125 12.49 -26.20 20.68
CA LYS A 125 11.39 -26.16 21.66
C LYS A 125 10.57 -27.45 21.75
N ARG A 126 10.82 -28.44 20.88
CA ARG A 126 10.00 -29.68 20.83
C ARG A 126 10.61 -30.88 21.58
N THR A 127 11.81 -30.74 22.13
CA THR A 127 12.48 -31.80 22.92
C THR A 127 12.43 -31.59 24.45
N ALA A 128 11.84 -30.49 24.94
CA ALA A 128 11.91 -30.12 26.37
C ALA A 128 10.59 -30.29 27.17
N VAL A 129 9.54 -30.90 26.61
CA VAL A 129 8.32 -31.20 27.38
C VAL A 129 7.94 -32.66 27.15
N GLY A 130 8.68 -33.53 27.83
CA GLY A 130 8.31 -34.91 28.05
C GLY A 130 7.55 -35.07 29.38
N ASN A 131 6.49 -35.87 29.32
CA ASN A 131 5.82 -36.59 30.41
C ASN A 131 5.19 -35.82 31.58
N GLU A 132 3.85 -35.79 31.62
CA GLU A 132 3.09 -36.18 32.82
C GLU A 132 1.73 -36.82 32.45
N PRO A 133 1.22 -37.82 33.21
CA PRO A 133 0.02 -38.58 32.85
C PRO A 133 -1.26 -38.15 33.60
N PHE A 134 -2.36 -38.15 32.85
CA PHE A 134 -3.73 -38.54 33.20
C PHE A 134 -4.19 -38.55 34.69
N ARG A 135 -5.04 -37.57 35.10
CA ARG A 135 -6.20 -37.83 35.99
C ARG A 135 -7.22 -36.68 36.12
N ARG A 136 -8.50 -37.10 35.98
CA ARG A 136 -9.77 -36.61 36.60
C ARG A 136 -10.52 -35.38 36.07
N ARG A 137 -11.50 -35.70 35.21
CA ARG A 137 -12.95 -35.37 35.25
C ARG A 137 -13.47 -34.38 36.32
N ARG A 138 -14.17 -33.36 35.76
CA ARG A 138 -15.60 -33.01 35.94
C ARG A 138 -15.95 -31.95 37.01
N GLN A 139 -16.86 -31.05 36.58
CA GLN A 139 -17.52 -29.93 37.25
C GLN A 139 -16.75 -28.61 37.09
N LEU A 140 -17.32 -27.45 36.73
CA LEU A 140 -18.69 -26.95 36.78
C LEU A 140 -18.74 -25.66 35.92
N GLY A 141 -19.90 -25.30 35.37
CA GLY A 141 -20.24 -23.90 35.14
C GLY A 141 -20.26 -23.42 33.68
N ASN A 142 -21.48 -23.18 33.19
CA ASN A 142 -21.80 -22.26 32.10
C ASN A 142 -20.89 -21.03 32.10
N GLN A 143 -20.22 -20.78 30.97
CA GLN A 143 -20.06 -19.44 30.42
C GLN A 143 -19.40 -19.51 29.04
N GLN A 144 -19.91 -18.64 28.16
CA GLN A 144 -19.21 -17.98 27.07
C GLN A 144 -19.03 -18.71 25.73
N HIS A 145 -19.77 -18.13 24.79
CA HIS A 145 -19.37 -17.79 23.43
C HIS A 145 -18.92 -18.94 22.53
N THR A 146 -19.79 -19.20 21.54
CA THR A 146 -19.41 -19.37 20.13
C THR A 146 -18.04 -18.76 19.84
N LYS A 147 -17.01 -19.61 19.89
CA LYS A 147 -15.74 -19.33 19.23
C LYS A 147 -15.96 -19.65 17.77
N GLU A 148 -16.44 -18.64 17.04
CA GLU A 148 -16.17 -18.58 15.62
C GLU A 148 -14.65 -18.64 15.45
N GLU A 149 -14.24 -19.61 14.65
CA GLU A 149 -12.89 -19.80 14.17
C GLU A 149 -12.50 -18.53 13.40
N GLN A 150 -11.83 -17.59 14.08
CA GLN A 150 -11.23 -16.41 13.46
C GLN A 150 -10.16 -16.87 12.47
N LEU A 151 -10.61 -17.15 11.26
CA LEU A 151 -9.78 -17.31 10.09
C LEU A 151 -9.20 -15.91 9.82
N VAL A 152 -7.95 -15.69 10.24
CA VAL A 152 -7.19 -14.48 9.93
C VAL A 152 -6.89 -14.50 8.43
N THR A 153 -7.88 -14.13 7.63
CA THR A 153 -7.70 -13.68 6.25
C THR A 153 -6.96 -12.35 6.33
N MET A 154 -5.67 -12.38 6.01
CA MET A 154 -4.94 -11.14 5.73
C MET A 154 -5.59 -10.51 4.49
N SER A 155 -6.33 -9.43 4.70
CA SER A 155 -6.89 -8.61 3.64
C SER A 155 -5.75 -8.02 2.82
N GLY A 156 -5.67 -8.41 1.54
CA GLY A 156 -4.89 -7.66 0.57
C GLY A 156 -5.46 -6.27 0.42
N PHE A 157 -4.62 -5.32 0.02
CA PHE A 157 -4.97 -3.91 -0.25
C PHE A 157 -6.11 -3.72 -1.29
N LEU A 158 -6.58 -4.79 -1.92
CA LEU A 158 -7.65 -4.81 -2.92
C LEU A 158 -8.83 -5.75 -2.55
N ASP A 159 -8.81 -6.43 -1.40
CA ASP A 159 -9.93 -7.31 -0.98
C ASP A 159 -11.19 -6.53 -0.59
N SER A 160 -11.10 -5.19 -0.46
CA SER A 160 -12.24 -4.30 -0.26
C SER A 160 -13.07 -4.07 -1.53
N ILE A 161 -12.60 -4.51 -2.71
CA ILE A 161 -13.35 -4.43 -3.97
C ILE A 161 -14.04 -5.78 -4.21
N ARG A 162 -14.90 -6.20 -3.29
CA ARG A 162 -15.94 -7.19 -3.59
C ARG A 162 -17.08 -6.49 -4.33
N CYS A 163 -16.91 -6.30 -5.64
CA CYS A 163 -18.02 -5.95 -6.51
C CYS A 163 -18.74 -7.24 -6.91
N GLY A 164 -19.74 -7.63 -6.13
CA GLY A 164 -20.60 -8.75 -6.47
C GLY A 164 -20.97 -9.59 -5.26
N ASP A 165 -21.94 -9.11 -4.49
CA ASP A 165 -23.05 -9.92 -4.02
C ASP A 165 -24.27 -8.98 -3.98
N CYS A 166 -25.23 -9.24 -4.87
CA CYS A 166 -26.50 -8.53 -4.92
C CYS A 166 -27.38 -9.02 -3.77
N GLU A 167 -27.12 -8.52 -2.56
CA GLU A 167 -28.13 -8.47 -1.50
C GLU A 167 -28.60 -7.02 -1.36
N CYS A 168 -29.91 -6.83 -1.57
CA CYS A 168 -30.58 -5.55 -1.55
C CYS A 168 -30.74 -5.02 -0.12
N ASN A 169 -29.63 -4.68 0.53
CA ASN A 169 -29.60 -3.71 1.61
C ASN A 169 -28.36 -2.84 1.43
N VAL A 170 -28.54 -1.75 0.68
CA VAL A 170 -27.44 -0.88 0.28
C VAL A 170 -27.06 0.02 1.46
N ASP A 171 -26.04 -0.38 2.22
CA ASP A 171 -25.40 0.50 3.20
C ASP A 171 -24.61 1.59 2.46
N TRP A 172 -25.34 2.61 2.01
CA TRP A 172 -24.79 3.79 1.33
C TRP A 172 -23.77 4.54 2.21
N SER A 173 -23.85 4.42 3.54
CA SER A 173 -22.90 5.01 4.50
C SER A 173 -21.49 4.44 4.33
N GLU A 174 -21.35 3.11 4.33
CA GLU A 174 -20.04 2.44 4.25
C GLU A 174 -19.38 2.60 2.86
N LYS A 175 -20.19 2.57 1.80
CA LYS A 175 -19.73 2.87 0.43
C LYS A 175 -19.25 4.33 0.30
N ARG A 176 -19.94 5.28 0.92
CA ARG A 176 -19.53 6.70 0.90
C ARG A 176 -18.22 6.93 1.64
N ASN A 177 -18.01 6.26 2.77
CA ASN A 177 -16.75 6.35 3.53
C ASN A 177 -15.56 5.82 2.74
N THR A 178 -15.75 4.68 2.06
CA THR A 178 -14.72 4.09 1.19
C THR A 178 -14.41 5.01 0.00
N ILE A 179 -15.44 5.52 -0.67
CA ILE A 179 -15.26 6.45 -1.81
C ILE A 179 -14.59 7.75 -1.36
N ALA A 180 -15.02 8.33 -0.24
CA ALA A 180 -14.47 9.57 0.31
C ALA A 180 -13.00 9.43 0.69
N SER A 181 -12.62 8.31 1.33
CA SER A 181 -11.22 8.05 1.70
C SER A 181 -10.32 7.82 0.49
N VAL A 182 -10.79 7.07 -0.52
CA VAL A 182 -10.06 6.87 -1.78
C VAL A 182 -9.92 8.19 -2.55
N ALA A 183 -11.01 8.94 -2.71
CA ALA A 183 -10.99 10.22 -3.43
C ALA A 183 -10.04 11.23 -2.76
N ALA A 184 -10.08 11.34 -1.43
CA ALA A 184 -9.16 12.20 -0.69
C ALA A 184 -7.69 11.77 -0.83
N GLY A 185 -7.41 10.46 -0.79
CA GLY A 185 -6.06 9.93 -0.97
C GLY A 185 -5.50 10.21 -2.36
N VAL A 186 -6.32 10.05 -3.40
CA VAL A 186 -5.95 10.39 -4.78
C VAL A 186 -5.65 11.88 -4.90
N LEU A 187 -6.51 12.76 -4.37
CA LEU A 187 -6.28 14.21 -4.41
C LEU A 187 -4.98 14.60 -3.68
N PHE A 188 -4.73 14.05 -2.49
CA PHE A 188 -3.50 14.29 -1.75
C PHE A 188 -2.25 13.84 -2.53
N PHE A 189 -2.30 12.63 -3.11
CA PHE A 189 -1.22 12.10 -3.93
C PHE A 189 -0.96 12.97 -5.17
N THR A 190 -2.01 13.38 -5.89
CA THR A 190 -1.87 14.26 -7.06
C THR A 190 -1.24 15.61 -6.72
N GLY A 191 -1.56 16.19 -5.56
CA GLY A 191 -0.95 17.43 -5.10
C GLY A 191 0.56 17.30 -4.90
N TRP A 192 1.02 16.24 -4.23
CA TRP A 192 2.46 15.98 -4.04
C TRP A 192 3.17 15.52 -5.33
N TRP A 193 2.46 14.82 -6.21
CA TRP A 193 3.01 14.42 -7.50
C TRP A 193 3.39 15.63 -8.36
N ILE A 194 2.50 16.63 -8.45
CA ILE A 194 2.71 17.85 -9.25
C ILE A 194 3.93 18.65 -8.76
N ILE A 195 4.13 18.78 -7.45
CA ILE A 195 5.28 19.54 -6.94
C ILE A 195 6.60 18.79 -7.14
N ILE A 196 6.59 17.46 -7.08
CA ILE A 196 7.79 16.64 -7.33
C ILE A 196 8.19 16.76 -8.80
N ASP A 197 7.23 16.70 -9.72
CA ASP A 197 7.46 16.91 -11.15
C ASP A 197 8.08 18.30 -11.41
N ALA A 198 7.49 19.35 -10.83
CA ALA A 198 8.02 20.71 -10.93
C ALA A 198 9.44 20.86 -10.35
N ALA A 199 9.73 20.21 -9.22
CA ALA A 199 11.05 20.25 -8.58
C ALA A 199 12.13 19.51 -9.39
N ILE A 200 11.75 18.48 -10.16
CA ILE A 200 12.67 17.78 -11.06
C ILE A 200 12.96 18.62 -12.31
N MET A 201 11.95 19.32 -12.83
CA MET A 201 12.09 20.14 -14.04
C MET A 201 12.88 21.44 -13.78
N PHE A 202 12.71 22.06 -12.61
CA PHE A 202 13.38 23.31 -12.24
C PHE A 202 14.29 23.11 -11.02
N LYS A 203 15.54 22.70 -11.31
CA LYS A 203 16.55 22.41 -10.29
C LYS A 203 17.28 23.66 -9.79
N ASP A 204 17.26 24.74 -10.58
CA ASP A 204 18.04 25.93 -10.29
C ASP A 204 17.33 26.82 -9.26
N PRO A 205 17.98 27.15 -8.13
CA PRO A 205 17.37 27.89 -7.03
C PRO A 205 16.96 29.32 -7.43
N GLU A 206 17.55 29.90 -8.48
CA GLU A 206 17.15 31.20 -9.01
C GLU A 206 15.76 31.18 -9.68
N THR A 207 15.40 30.04 -10.27
CA THR A 207 14.10 29.84 -10.93
C THR A 207 13.05 29.34 -9.94
N PHE A 208 13.46 28.52 -8.97
CA PHE A 208 12.57 27.93 -8.00
C PHE A 208 13.21 27.89 -6.60
N ASN A 209 12.79 28.82 -5.75
CA ASN A 209 13.29 28.89 -4.38
C ASN A 209 12.76 27.71 -3.55
N HIS A 210 13.67 27.04 -2.83
CA HIS A 210 13.34 25.95 -1.89
C HIS A 210 12.31 26.36 -0.82
N ALA A 211 12.22 27.65 -0.51
CA ALA A 211 11.23 28.20 0.43
C ALA A 211 9.78 27.97 -0.01
N TYR A 212 9.50 27.85 -1.31
CA TYR A 212 8.13 27.66 -1.80
C TYR A 212 7.54 26.30 -1.41
N HIS A 213 8.37 25.30 -1.13
CA HIS A 213 7.92 24.00 -0.60
C HIS A 213 7.30 24.10 0.80
N ALA A 214 7.66 25.11 1.60
CA ALA A 214 7.10 25.29 2.94
C ALA A 214 5.58 25.47 2.92
N CYS A 215 5.04 26.09 1.86
CA CYS A 215 3.61 26.29 1.69
C CYS A 215 2.85 24.95 1.61
N GLY A 216 3.33 24.03 0.77
CA GLY A 216 2.76 22.68 0.65
C GLY A 216 2.89 21.84 1.93
N VAL A 217 4.01 21.97 2.65
CA VAL A 217 4.19 21.30 3.95
C VAL A 217 3.17 21.81 4.97
N ILE A 218 2.96 23.12 5.08
CA ILE A 218 1.97 23.69 5.99
C ILE A 218 0.55 23.21 5.62
N ALA A 219 0.22 23.13 4.33
CA ALA A 219 -1.05 22.57 3.88
C ALA A 219 -1.24 21.09 4.31
N THR A 220 -0.18 20.28 4.29
CA THR A 220 -0.28 18.90 4.79
C THR A 220 -0.46 18.78 6.29
N VAL A 221 0.20 19.65 7.06
CA VAL A 221 -0.02 19.72 8.51
C VAL A 221 -1.48 20.10 8.79
N ALA A 222 -2.01 21.08 8.06
CA ALA A 222 -3.41 21.47 8.15
C ALA A 222 -4.36 20.31 7.79
N PHE A 223 -4.07 19.57 6.71
CA PHE A 223 -4.83 18.38 6.32
C PHE A 223 -4.89 17.34 7.46
N LEU A 224 -3.75 17.02 8.07
CA LEU A 224 -3.69 16.07 9.19
C LEU A 224 -4.46 16.60 10.41
N MET A 225 -4.32 17.89 10.74
CA MET A 225 -5.01 18.51 11.88
C MET A 225 -6.53 18.48 11.73
N ILE A 226 -7.06 18.85 10.55
CA ILE A 226 -8.52 18.86 10.28
C ILE A 226 -9.09 17.44 10.34
N ASN A 227 -8.36 16.47 9.81
CA ASN A 227 -8.81 15.09 9.70
C ASN A 227 -8.58 14.26 10.97
N ALA A 228 -7.65 14.64 11.84
CA ALA A 228 -7.41 13.99 13.13
C ALA A 228 -8.59 14.13 14.12
N VAL A 229 -9.38 15.20 14.02
CA VAL A 229 -10.56 15.42 14.87
C VAL A 229 -11.77 14.70 14.26
N SER A 230 -12.42 13.84 15.02
CA SER A 230 -13.67 13.15 14.59
C SER A 230 -14.83 14.15 14.51
N ASN A 231 -15.77 13.91 13.60
CA ASN A 231 -16.97 14.75 13.46
C ASN A 231 -17.87 14.69 14.70
N GLY A 232 -17.92 13.54 15.40
CA GLY A 232 -18.64 13.39 16.68
C GLY A 232 -18.10 14.26 17.82
N GLN A 233 -16.77 14.47 17.87
CA GLN A 233 -16.15 15.36 18.87
C GLN A 233 -16.51 16.84 18.67
N VAL A 234 -16.81 17.24 17.43
CA VAL A 234 -17.21 18.62 17.10
C VAL A 234 -18.68 18.89 17.47
N ARG A 235 -19.55 17.89 17.26
CA ARG A 235 -20.98 17.93 17.57
C ARG A 235 -21.27 17.91 19.08
N GLY A 236 -20.35 17.36 19.87
CA GLY A 236 -20.47 17.30 21.32
C GLY A 236 -21.13 16.02 21.84
N ASP A 237 -21.27 14.99 20.99
CA ASP A 237 -21.88 13.69 21.33
C ASP A 237 -20.92 12.76 22.11
N SER A 238 -19.67 13.19 22.34
CA SER A 238 -18.66 12.41 23.07
C SER A 238 -18.74 12.68 24.58
N TYR A 239 -19.07 11.65 25.36
CA TYR A 239 -19.10 11.66 26.84
C TYR A 239 -17.72 11.69 27.51
N SER A 240 -16.64 11.97 26.77
CA SER A 240 -15.26 11.95 27.28
C SER A 240 -14.80 13.35 27.66
N GLU A 241 -14.77 13.62 28.96
CA GLU A 241 -14.15 14.81 29.58
C GLU A 241 -12.61 14.66 29.62
N GLY A 242 -11.96 14.63 28.46
CA GLY A 242 -10.51 14.77 28.37
C GLY A 242 -10.02 16.18 28.74
N CYS A 243 -8.72 16.32 29.05
CA CYS A 243 -8.08 17.56 29.53
C CYS A 243 -8.24 18.81 28.63
N LEU A 244 -8.51 18.64 27.32
CA LEU A 244 -8.80 19.75 26.40
C LEU A 244 -10.30 19.92 26.07
N GLY A 245 -11.17 19.03 26.55
CA GLY A 245 -12.62 19.09 26.37
C GLY A 245 -13.10 19.28 24.92
N GLN A 246 -14.38 19.64 24.77
CA GLN A 246 -15.00 19.95 23.46
C GLN A 246 -14.47 21.26 22.87
N THR A 247 -14.14 22.23 23.73
CA THR A 247 -13.59 23.53 23.32
C THR A 247 -12.22 23.38 22.66
N GLY A 248 -11.36 22.50 23.18
CA GLY A 248 -10.05 22.24 22.61
C GLY A 248 -10.11 21.59 21.22
N ALA A 249 -11.04 20.66 21.00
CA ALA A 249 -11.24 20.07 19.67
C ALA A 249 -11.68 21.11 18.63
N ARG A 250 -12.53 22.08 19.02
CA ARG A 250 -12.96 23.19 18.15
C ARG A 250 -11.84 24.17 17.86
N VAL A 251 -11.04 24.54 18.87
CA VAL A 251 -9.87 25.42 18.69
C VAL A 251 -8.83 24.74 17.80
N TRP A 252 -8.56 23.46 18.00
CA TRP A 252 -7.64 22.69 17.15
C TRP A 252 -8.10 22.64 15.69
N LEU A 253 -9.39 22.35 15.48
CA LEU A 253 -10.00 22.34 14.15
C LEU A 253 -9.95 23.73 13.50
N PHE A 254 -10.21 24.79 14.27
CA PHE A 254 -10.13 26.17 13.79
C PHE A 254 -8.72 26.54 13.35
N ILE A 255 -7.69 26.20 14.13
CA ILE A 255 -6.29 26.39 13.76
C ILE A 255 -5.96 25.62 12.47
N GLY A 256 -6.43 24.37 12.36
CA GLY A 256 -6.28 23.57 11.14
C GLY A 256 -6.86 24.27 9.90
N PHE A 257 -8.08 24.81 10.00
CA PHE A 257 -8.69 25.57 8.90
C PHE A 257 -7.95 26.87 8.60
N MET A 258 -7.48 27.60 9.61
CA MET A 258 -6.67 28.81 9.40
C MET A 258 -5.38 28.52 8.63
N LEU A 259 -4.67 27.44 8.98
CA LEU A 259 -3.45 27.02 8.27
C LEU A 259 -3.77 26.57 6.84
N ALA A 260 -4.91 25.90 6.62
CA ALA A 260 -5.36 25.46 5.30
C ALA A 260 -5.69 26.65 4.37
N PHE A 261 -6.43 27.65 4.84
CA PHE A 261 -6.70 28.86 4.06
C PHE A 261 -5.45 29.74 3.91
N GLY A 262 -4.63 29.85 4.96
CA GLY A 262 -3.39 30.61 4.92
C GLY A 262 -2.40 30.08 3.90
N SER A 263 -2.24 28.75 3.80
CA SER A 263 -1.42 28.13 2.75
C SER A 263 -1.98 28.35 1.35
N LEU A 264 -3.30 28.25 1.16
CA LEU A 264 -3.93 28.51 -0.13
C LEU A 264 -3.74 29.98 -0.59
N ILE A 265 -3.94 30.95 0.31
CA ILE A 265 -3.72 32.37 0.02
C ILE A 265 -2.23 32.65 -0.26
N ALA A 266 -1.32 32.08 0.54
CA ALA A 266 0.11 32.22 0.31
C ALA A 266 0.55 31.64 -1.04
N SER A 267 0.00 30.50 -1.45
CA SER A 267 0.27 29.90 -2.76
C SER A 267 -0.22 30.78 -3.92
N MET A 268 -1.38 31.42 -3.75
CA MET A 268 -1.94 32.38 -4.71
C MET A 268 -1.05 33.62 -4.84
N TRP A 269 -0.53 34.12 -3.72
CA TRP A 269 0.43 35.22 -3.71
C TRP A 269 1.73 34.84 -4.42
N ILE A 270 2.27 33.65 -4.15
CA ILE A 270 3.49 33.15 -4.81
C ILE A 270 3.29 33.08 -6.33
N LEU A 271 2.15 32.56 -6.80
CA LEU A 271 1.82 32.49 -8.22
C LEU A 271 1.81 33.89 -8.86
N PHE A 272 0.99 34.82 -8.36
CA PHE A 272 0.83 36.11 -9.01
C PHE A 272 2.02 37.05 -8.75
N GLY A 273 2.43 37.19 -7.50
CA GLY A 273 3.50 38.10 -7.11
C GLY A 273 4.90 37.60 -7.50
N GLY A 274 5.12 36.29 -7.48
CA GLY A 274 6.42 35.70 -7.81
C GLY A 274 6.63 35.44 -9.30
N PHE A 275 5.59 34.98 -10.01
CA PHE A 275 5.75 34.41 -11.35
C PHE A 275 4.92 35.09 -12.47
N VAL A 276 3.80 35.76 -12.16
CA VAL A 276 2.94 36.37 -13.20
C VAL A 276 3.21 37.86 -13.38
N VAL A 277 3.36 38.62 -12.29
CA VAL A 277 3.50 40.09 -12.33
C VAL A 277 4.94 40.53 -12.58
N ASN A 278 5.92 39.78 -12.07
CA ASN A 278 7.32 40.09 -12.32
C ASN A 278 7.73 39.51 -13.68
N HIS A 279 7.78 40.37 -14.71
CA HIS A 279 8.20 40.03 -16.09
C HIS A 279 9.70 39.68 -16.22
N ALA A 280 10.35 39.14 -15.18
CA ALA A 280 11.63 38.48 -15.36
C ALA A 280 11.37 37.20 -16.18
N ASP A 281 12.29 36.80 -17.06
CA ASP A 281 12.19 35.65 -18.01
C ASP A 281 12.04 34.26 -17.36
N LYS A 282 11.38 34.16 -16.20
CA LYS A 282 11.17 32.94 -15.43
C LYS A 282 9.91 32.23 -15.93
N PRO A 283 9.95 30.90 -16.10
CA PRO A 283 8.78 30.12 -16.48
C PRO A 283 7.71 30.19 -15.39
N VAL A 284 6.44 30.33 -15.79
CA VAL A 284 5.29 30.48 -14.86
C VAL A 284 4.87 29.15 -14.23
N TYR A 285 5.29 28.03 -14.81
CA TYR A 285 4.91 26.68 -14.39
C TYR A 285 5.15 26.34 -12.90
N PRO A 286 6.29 26.70 -12.27
CA PRO A 286 6.51 26.40 -10.85
C PRO A 286 5.49 27.07 -9.93
N GLY A 287 5.09 28.31 -10.25
CA GLY A 287 4.05 29.02 -9.50
C GLY A 287 2.69 28.31 -9.61
N ILE A 288 2.36 27.84 -10.82
CA ILE A 288 1.13 27.08 -11.08
C ILE A 288 1.14 25.76 -10.30
N ALA A 289 2.27 25.05 -10.31
CA ALA A 289 2.45 23.79 -9.58
C ALA A 289 2.26 23.95 -8.06
N VAL A 290 2.84 25.01 -7.46
CA VAL A 290 2.67 25.31 -6.02
C VAL A 290 1.22 25.63 -5.69
N PHE A 291 0.52 26.38 -6.54
CA PHE A 291 -0.90 26.68 -6.34
C PHE A 291 -1.77 25.40 -6.40
N PHE A 292 -1.60 24.58 -7.45
CA PHE A 292 -2.36 23.34 -7.60
C PHE A 292 -2.06 22.33 -6.50
N GLN A 293 -0.81 22.22 -6.03
CA GLN A 293 -0.47 21.40 -4.87
C GLN A 293 -1.34 21.76 -3.65
N ASN A 294 -1.37 23.05 -3.29
CA ASN A 294 -2.12 23.52 -2.12
C ASN A 294 -3.63 23.36 -2.32
N ALA A 295 -4.14 23.61 -3.53
CA ALA A 295 -5.55 23.41 -3.86
C ALA A 295 -5.96 21.93 -3.72
N PHE A 296 -5.19 21.00 -4.28
CA PHE A 296 -5.51 19.57 -4.20
C PHE A 296 -5.43 19.01 -2.77
N ILE A 297 -4.44 19.44 -1.98
CA ILE A 297 -4.35 19.05 -0.56
C ILE A 297 -5.53 19.62 0.24
N PHE A 298 -5.91 20.88 -0.03
CA PHE A 298 -7.07 21.52 0.60
C PHE A 298 -8.37 20.78 0.28
N PHE A 299 -8.67 20.56 -1.00
CA PHE A 299 -9.88 19.86 -1.42
C PHE A 299 -9.89 18.40 -0.97
N GLY A 300 -8.75 17.69 -1.02
CA GLY A 300 -8.61 16.36 -0.46
C GLY A 300 -8.94 16.32 1.03
N GLY A 301 -8.52 17.34 1.78
CA GLY A 301 -8.87 17.51 3.20
C GLY A 301 -10.35 17.70 3.44
N LEU A 302 -11.01 18.55 2.66
CA LEU A 302 -12.46 18.76 2.76
C LEU A 302 -13.26 17.52 2.38
N VAL A 303 -12.86 16.83 1.31
CA VAL A 303 -13.49 15.58 0.85
C VAL A 303 -13.37 14.51 1.93
N PHE A 304 -12.21 14.36 2.57
CA PHE A 304 -12.05 13.41 3.66
C PHE A 304 -12.89 13.80 4.89
N LYS A 305 -12.90 15.09 5.26
CA LYS A 305 -13.59 15.58 6.45
C LYS A 305 -15.10 15.47 6.35
N PHE A 306 -15.67 15.91 5.23
CA PHE A 306 -17.13 15.96 5.01
C PHE A 306 -17.67 14.72 4.30
N GLY A 307 -16.82 13.97 3.60
CA GLY A 307 -17.23 12.76 2.89
C GLY A 307 -17.46 11.58 3.83
N ARG A 308 -16.81 11.54 5.01
CA ARG A 308 -17.03 10.48 6.01
C ARG A 308 -18.28 10.72 6.85
N THR A 309 -19.15 9.73 6.91
CA THR A 309 -20.18 9.56 7.93
C THR A 309 -19.59 8.72 9.06
N GLU A 310 -19.56 9.28 10.27
CA GLU A 310 -19.23 8.51 11.46
C GLU A 310 -20.54 7.93 11.98
N ASP A 311 -20.77 6.65 11.73
CA ASP A 311 -21.89 5.94 12.35
C ASP A 311 -21.59 5.85 13.84
N LEU A 312 -22.30 6.66 14.63
CA LEU A 312 -22.36 6.48 16.07
C LEU A 312 -23.06 5.14 16.28
N TRP A 313 -22.33 4.12 16.74
CA TRP A 313 -22.94 2.90 17.26
C TRP A 313 -23.83 3.28 18.44
N GLN A 314 -25.11 3.56 18.15
CA GLN A 314 -26.19 3.63 19.12
C GLN A 314 -26.83 2.25 19.27
#